data_AF-A0A2J7R0X0-F1
#
_entry.id   AF-A0A2J7R0X0-F1
#
_cell.length_a   1.000
_cell.length_b   1.000
_cell.length_c   1.000
_cell.angle_alpha   90.00
_cell.angle_beta   90.00
_cell.angle_gamma   90.00
#
_symmetry.space_group_name_H-M   'P 1'
#
loop_
_entity.id
_entity.type
_entity.pdbx_description
1 polymer ?
#
loop_
_entity_poly.entity_id
_entity_poly.type
_entity_poly.pdbx_seq_one_letter_code
_entity_poly.pdbx_strand_id
1 'polypeptide(L)'
;MIELSPQSSDLSKFVQVSVNDRPLRLWPNKNTNVYAEGMLIAQAFRMQNGGVQLNLPYYYLKLAYDSERVLLQASNKYRDEVRGLCGAFNGDPFSDFKTPQNCIVKNPSAFAATYAITDETCDEPTQVLKKNSRLEPCVQNKVYFIDVISQQKSMNANKRGFEMFNSANDSSSSSSSSSSSSESESRSESGSNSSSSSSSSSESDETAKSSKKPANPSVPASCTSHRTKVVAEGHEICFSMRPLPECSSRCRPADKQKKAIKFHCLVKGPTAQHWQKMVKKGVNPDFSKKAAHKEISVSIPTSCLID
;
A
#
# COMPACT_ATOMS: atom_id res chain seq x y z
N MET A 1 28.55 7.65 -12.54
CA MET A 1 28.26 7.38 -11.12
C MET A 1 28.39 8.67 -10.34
N ILE A 2 27.42 9.01 -9.48
CA ILE A 2 27.55 10.12 -8.52
C ILE A 2 27.88 9.48 -7.17
N GLU A 3 28.94 9.94 -6.53
CA GLU A 3 29.39 9.44 -5.24
C GLU A 3 29.48 10.60 -4.23
N LEU A 4 29.14 10.30 -2.98
CA LEU A 4 29.23 11.20 -1.84
C LEU A 4 30.18 10.57 -0.84
N SER A 5 31.29 11.25 -0.53
CA SER A 5 32.27 10.74 0.42
C SER A 5 32.59 11.78 1.50
N PRO A 6 32.82 11.34 2.75
CA PRO A 6 33.33 12.23 3.79
C PRO A 6 34.78 12.62 3.46
N GLN A 7 35.11 13.91 3.52
CA GLN A 7 36.49 14.34 3.34
C GLN A 7 37.28 14.01 4.62
N SER A 8 38.19 13.03 4.54
CA SER A 8 38.81 12.40 5.71
C SER A 8 40.02 13.15 6.30
N SER A 9 40.34 14.34 5.80
CA SER A 9 41.66 14.96 6.04
C SER A 9 41.64 16.37 6.62
N ASP A 10 40.48 16.90 7.03
CA ASP A 10 40.41 18.25 7.56
C ASP A 10 39.51 18.34 8.79
N LEU A 11 39.82 19.28 9.70
CA LEU A 11 39.01 19.66 10.86
C LEU A 11 37.61 20.17 10.45
N SER A 12 37.39 20.30 9.14
CA SER A 12 36.13 20.67 8.52
C SER A 12 35.44 19.42 7.92
N LYS A 13 34.34 18.97 8.55
CA LYS A 13 33.50 17.84 8.11
C LYS A 13 32.70 18.16 6.83
N PHE A 14 33.37 18.50 5.74
CA PHE A 14 32.68 18.76 4.47
C PHE A 14 32.50 17.47 3.67
N VAL A 15 31.31 17.31 3.08
CA VAL A 15 31.01 16.21 2.17
C VAL A 15 31.53 16.56 0.78
N GLN A 16 32.33 15.67 0.21
CA GLN A 16 32.78 15.76 -1.17
C GLN A 16 31.80 15.03 -2.09
N VAL A 17 31.44 15.68 -3.20
CA VAL A 17 30.62 15.08 -4.25
C VAL A 17 31.52 14.83 -5.45
N SER A 18 31.48 13.64 -6.04
CA SER A 18 32.16 13.34 -7.29
C SER A 18 31.17 12.81 -8.34
N VAL A 19 31.45 13.10 -9.60
CA VAL A 19 30.70 12.59 -10.76
C VAL A 19 31.70 11.93 -11.70
N ASN A 20 31.60 10.61 -11.87
CA ASN A 20 32.56 9.80 -12.63
C ASN A 20 34.01 10.07 -12.14
N ASP A 21 34.22 9.95 -10.83
CA ASP A 21 35.51 10.15 -10.15
C ASP A 21 36.08 11.57 -10.20
N ARG A 22 35.34 12.53 -10.78
CA ARG A 22 35.74 13.94 -10.82
C ARG A 22 35.05 14.72 -9.72
N PRO A 23 35.79 15.41 -8.82
CA PRO A 23 35.20 16.16 -7.73
C PRO A 23 34.41 17.36 -8.26
N LEU A 24 33.18 17.49 -7.79
CA LEU A 24 32.28 18.57 -8.12
C LEU A 24 32.50 19.75 -7.16
N ARG A 25 32.78 20.92 -7.71
CA ARG A 25 32.94 22.14 -6.92
C ARG A 25 31.59 22.69 -6.50
N LEU A 26 31.28 22.59 -5.21
CA LEU A 26 30.06 23.15 -4.62
C LEU A 26 30.30 24.53 -4.02
N TRP A 27 29.29 25.39 -4.16
CA TRP A 27 29.28 26.74 -3.59
C TRP A 27 28.22 26.83 -2.48
N PRO A 28 28.51 27.51 -1.36
CA PRO A 28 27.51 27.74 -0.32
C PRO A 28 26.26 28.43 -0.92
N ASN A 29 25.08 28.00 -0.49
CA ASN A 29 23.79 28.60 -0.87
C ASN A 29 23.50 28.67 -2.38
N LYS A 30 24.19 27.88 -3.22
CA LYS A 30 23.98 27.86 -4.67
C LYS A 30 23.90 26.43 -5.20
N ASN A 31 22.90 26.17 -6.05
CA ASN A 31 22.77 24.90 -6.73
C ASN A 31 23.85 24.75 -7.80
N THR A 32 24.47 23.58 -7.82
CA THR A 32 25.40 23.15 -8.87
C THR A 32 24.70 22.08 -9.70
N ASN A 33 24.43 22.40 -10.97
CA ASN A 33 23.73 21.50 -11.88
C ASN A 33 24.71 20.52 -12.52
N VAL A 34 24.34 19.24 -12.55
CA VAL A 34 25.09 18.16 -13.17
C VAL A 34 24.30 17.64 -14.36
N TYR A 35 24.94 17.66 -15.53
CA TYR A 35 24.35 17.20 -16.78
C TYR A 35 25.04 15.93 -17.30
N ALA A 36 24.28 15.05 -17.93
CA ALA A 36 24.77 13.93 -18.72
C ALA A 36 24.01 13.90 -20.05
N GLU A 37 24.73 13.83 -21.17
CA GLU A 37 24.13 13.82 -22.52
C GLU A 37 23.16 14.99 -22.77
N GLY A 38 23.46 16.17 -22.21
CA GLY A 38 22.62 17.36 -22.31
C GLY A 38 21.41 17.38 -21.37
N MET A 39 21.17 16.31 -20.61
CA MET A 39 20.07 16.20 -19.65
C MET A 39 20.51 16.54 -18.22
N LEU A 40 19.69 17.31 -17.50
CA LEU A 40 19.92 17.59 -16.08
C LEU A 40 19.62 16.33 -15.24
N ILE A 41 20.67 15.67 -14.75
CA ILE A 41 20.55 14.44 -13.97
C ILE A 41 20.57 14.70 -12.46
N ALA A 42 21.23 15.77 -12.01
CA ALA A 42 21.29 16.13 -10.60
C ALA A 42 21.47 17.63 -10.37
N GLN A 43 21.01 18.10 -9.21
CA GLN A 43 21.36 19.41 -8.66
C GLN A 43 21.93 19.20 -7.26
N ALA A 44 23.19 19.56 -7.06
CA ALA A 44 23.87 19.46 -5.78
C ALA A 44 23.86 20.81 -5.06
N PHE A 45 23.56 20.81 -3.77
CA PHE A 45 23.50 22.00 -2.93
C PHE A 45 24.27 21.74 -1.63
N ARG A 46 25.15 22.68 -1.27
CA ARG A 46 25.87 22.64 0.01
C ARG A 46 25.06 23.37 1.09
N MET A 47 24.73 22.64 2.16
CA MET A 47 24.01 23.15 3.32
C MET A 47 24.95 23.94 4.25
N GLN A 48 24.35 24.78 5.11
CA GLN A 48 25.10 25.61 6.07
C GLN A 48 25.91 24.79 7.09
N ASN A 49 25.40 23.62 7.47
CA ASN A 49 26.05 22.70 8.40
C ASN A 49 27.18 21.86 7.76
N GLY A 50 27.54 22.11 6.49
CA GLY A 50 28.56 21.35 5.77
C GLY A 50 28.06 20.10 5.06
N GLY A 51 26.79 19.71 5.26
CA GLY A 51 26.15 18.64 4.53
C GLY A 51 25.85 18.98 3.06
N VAL A 52 25.45 17.98 2.30
CA VAL A 52 25.08 18.11 0.89
C VAL A 52 23.69 17.55 0.66
N GLN A 53 22.89 18.30 -0.08
CA GLN A 53 21.63 17.82 -0.65
C GLN A 53 21.80 17.61 -2.16
N LEU A 54 21.42 16.43 -2.64
CA LEU A 54 21.38 16.08 -4.04
C LEU A 54 19.92 15.89 -4.46
N ASN A 55 19.44 16.74 -5.35
CA ASN A 55 18.14 16.58 -6.00
C ASN A 55 18.34 15.86 -7.34
N LEU A 56 17.68 14.72 -7.53
CA LEU A 56 17.71 13.91 -8.74
C LEU A 56 16.36 14.02 -9.45
N PRO A 57 16.09 15.14 -10.16
CA PRO A 57 14.75 15.46 -10.64
C PRO A 57 14.20 14.43 -11.62
N TYR A 58 15.06 13.85 -12.47
CA TYR A 58 14.66 12.82 -13.43
C TYR A 58 14.17 11.53 -12.75
N TYR A 59 14.78 11.19 -11.63
CA TYR A 59 14.42 10.00 -10.84
C TYR A 59 13.45 10.32 -9.72
N TYR A 60 13.04 11.58 -9.52
CA TYR A 60 12.18 12.00 -8.40
C TYR A 60 12.71 11.54 -7.02
N LEU A 61 14.03 11.59 -6.84
CA LEU A 61 14.72 11.27 -5.59
C LEU A 61 15.40 12.52 -5.03
N LYS A 62 15.47 12.60 -3.70
CA LYS A 62 16.34 13.56 -3.00
C LYS A 62 17.17 12.82 -1.98
N LEU A 63 18.45 13.17 -1.92
CA LEU A 63 19.40 12.62 -0.96
C LEU A 63 19.96 13.78 -0.14
N ALA A 64 20.04 13.63 1.17
CA ALA A 64 20.81 14.53 2.02
C ALA A 64 21.83 13.71 2.81
N TYR A 65 23.06 14.19 2.88
CA TYR A 65 24.14 13.54 3.61
C TYR A 65 24.95 14.59 4.37
N ASP A 66 25.13 14.40 5.67
CA ASP A 66 25.82 15.33 6.57
C ASP A 66 27.15 14.80 7.09
N SER A 67 27.76 13.82 6.40
CA SER A 67 28.91 13.00 6.81
C SER A 67 28.62 11.86 7.78
N GLU A 68 27.52 11.91 8.54
CA GLU A 68 27.17 10.88 9.53
C GLU A 68 25.85 10.17 9.19
N ARG A 69 24.87 10.93 8.70
CA ARG A 69 23.49 10.51 8.46
C ARG A 69 23.13 10.73 7.00
N VAL A 70 22.46 9.73 6.44
CA VAL A 70 21.88 9.79 5.10
C VAL A 70 20.36 9.83 5.23
N LEU A 71 19.74 10.78 4.54
CA LEU A 71 18.29 10.84 4.34
C LEU A 71 17.98 10.66 2.86
N LEU A 72 17.30 9.57 2.51
CA LEU A 72 16.76 9.32 1.18
C LEU A 72 15.26 9.62 1.19
N GLN A 73 14.83 10.51 0.29
CA GLN A 73 13.42 10.77 0.01
C GLN A 73 13.08 10.30 -1.39
N ALA A 74 12.06 9.45 -1.49
CA ALA A 74 11.55 8.94 -2.76
C ALA A 74 10.11 9.40 -3.00
N SER A 75 9.79 9.68 -4.26
CA SER A 75 8.40 9.94 -4.68
C SER A 75 7.51 8.70 -4.49
N ASN A 76 6.21 8.92 -4.28
CA ASN A 76 5.19 7.86 -4.22
C ASN A 76 5.13 6.96 -5.47
N LYS A 77 5.78 7.35 -6.57
CA LYS A 77 5.98 6.46 -7.74
C LYS A 77 6.69 5.16 -7.37
N TYR A 78 7.56 5.21 -6.37
CA TYR A 78 8.32 4.04 -5.90
C TYR A 78 7.56 3.20 -4.87
N ARG A 79 6.33 3.58 -4.50
CA ARG A 79 5.54 2.87 -3.50
C ARG A 79 5.28 1.44 -4.00
N ASP A 80 5.53 0.46 -3.13
CA ASP A 80 5.45 -0.98 -3.46
C ASP A 80 6.46 -1.46 -4.54
N GLU A 81 7.35 -0.62 -5.05
CA GLU A 81 8.32 -0.95 -6.12
C GLU A 81 9.76 -1.09 -5.64
N VAL A 82 10.04 -0.75 -4.37
CA VAL A 82 11.39 -0.77 -3.81
C VAL A 82 11.56 -1.82 -2.72
N ARG A 83 12.82 -2.18 -2.46
CA ARG A 83 13.24 -3.00 -1.34
C ARG A 83 14.64 -2.55 -0.91
N GLY A 84 14.98 -2.76 0.35
CA GLY A 84 16.30 -2.43 0.88
C GLY A 84 16.26 -2.32 2.39
N LEU A 85 17.36 -1.87 2.97
CA LEU A 85 17.46 -1.62 4.41
C LEU A 85 16.44 -0.56 4.92
N CYS A 86 15.97 0.32 4.03
CA CYS A 86 14.92 1.31 4.33
C CYS A 86 13.48 0.75 4.18
N GLY A 87 13.32 -0.57 4.04
CA GLY A 87 12.01 -1.22 3.96
C GLY A 87 11.46 -1.39 2.55
N ALA A 88 10.16 -1.68 2.47
CA ALA A 88 9.45 -1.96 1.22
C ALA A 88 8.65 -0.76 0.67
N PHE A 89 8.62 0.35 1.41
CA PHE A 89 7.92 1.59 1.05
C PHE A 89 6.47 1.37 0.61
N ASN A 90 5.71 0.59 1.38
CA ASN A 90 4.29 0.35 1.14
C ASN A 90 3.38 0.88 2.27
N GLY A 91 3.97 1.29 3.40
CA GLY A 91 3.27 1.76 4.59
C GLY A 91 2.86 0.62 5.54
N ASP A 92 3.32 -0.60 5.29
CA ASP A 92 3.12 -1.75 6.16
C ASP A 92 4.44 -2.12 6.87
N PRO A 93 4.60 -1.78 8.17
CA PRO A 93 5.84 -2.02 8.91
C PRO A 93 6.14 -3.52 9.07
N PHE A 94 5.14 -4.40 8.96
CA PHE A 94 5.36 -5.85 9.03
C PHE A 94 6.11 -6.39 7.81
N SER A 95 6.16 -5.62 6.72
CA SER A 95 6.81 -6.00 5.48
C SER A 95 8.18 -5.35 5.27
N ASP A 96 8.63 -4.49 6.19
CA ASP A 96 9.86 -3.72 6.00
C ASP A 96 11.11 -4.60 6.07
N PHE A 97 11.08 -5.73 6.78
CA PHE A 97 12.18 -6.70 6.77
C PHE A 97 12.11 -7.68 5.59
N LYS A 98 11.73 -7.18 4.41
CA LYS A 98 11.71 -7.94 3.17
C LYS A 98 13.11 -8.07 2.57
N THR A 99 13.59 -9.31 2.48
CA THR A 99 14.93 -9.65 1.97
C THR A 99 15.00 -9.61 0.43
N PRO A 100 16.22 -9.67 -0.16
CA PRO A 100 16.39 -9.81 -1.60
C PRO A 100 15.67 -11.03 -2.21
N GLN A 101 15.47 -12.10 -1.43
CA GLN A 101 14.75 -13.32 -1.79
C GLN A 101 13.22 -13.16 -1.78
N ASN A 102 12.71 -11.94 -1.55
CA ASN A 102 11.29 -11.60 -1.55
C ASN A 102 10.48 -12.34 -0.47
N CYS A 103 11.07 -12.50 0.72
CA CYS A 103 10.40 -12.97 1.91
C CYS A 103 10.70 -12.07 3.10
N ILE A 104 9.92 -12.21 4.17
CA ILE A 104 10.04 -11.42 5.39
C ILE A 104 10.73 -12.28 6.45
N VAL A 105 11.76 -11.72 7.07
CA VAL A 105 12.44 -12.31 8.24
C VAL A 105 12.11 -11.48 9.48
N LYS A 106 12.15 -12.10 10.66
CA LYS A 106 11.84 -11.40 11.93
C LYS A 106 13.05 -10.78 12.59
N ASN A 107 14.22 -11.39 12.44
CA ASN A 107 15.44 -10.95 13.09
C ASN A 107 16.05 -9.74 12.34
N PRO A 108 16.18 -8.55 12.96
CA PRO A 108 16.74 -7.36 12.30
C PRO A 108 18.19 -7.53 11.86
N SER A 109 19.02 -8.18 12.69
CA SER A 109 20.44 -8.39 12.37
C SER A 109 20.61 -9.33 11.18
N ALA A 110 19.80 -10.39 11.12
CA ALA A 110 19.81 -11.29 9.98
C ALA A 110 19.25 -10.62 8.72
N PHE A 111 18.19 -9.81 8.86
CA PHE A 111 17.67 -8.97 7.77
C PHE A 111 18.76 -8.08 7.19
N ALA A 112 19.46 -7.31 8.03
CA ALA A 112 20.54 -6.43 7.60
C ALA A 112 21.65 -7.22 6.89
N ALA A 113 22.02 -8.38 7.44
CA ALA A 113 23.03 -9.26 6.85
C ALA A 113 22.63 -9.77 5.45
N THR A 114 21.34 -9.90 5.12
CA THR A 114 20.92 -10.30 3.77
C THR A 114 21.30 -9.30 2.68
N TYR A 115 21.47 -8.02 3.04
CA TYR A 115 21.85 -6.93 2.13
C TYR A 115 23.36 -6.62 2.16
N ALA A 116 24.14 -7.28 3.01
CA ALA A 116 25.58 -7.06 3.09
C ALA A 116 26.25 -7.40 1.73
N ILE A 117 27.14 -6.54 1.24
CA ILE A 117 27.96 -6.79 0.07
C ILE A 117 29.23 -7.50 0.57
N THR A 118 29.50 -8.69 0.04
CA THR A 118 30.64 -9.53 0.46
C THR A 118 31.67 -9.54 -0.66
N ASP A 119 32.46 -8.48 -0.72
CA ASP A 119 33.70 -8.43 -1.50
C ASP A 119 34.90 -8.76 -0.59
N GLU A 120 36.12 -8.66 -1.14
CA GLU A 120 37.36 -8.96 -0.42
C GLU A 120 37.61 -8.07 0.81
N THR A 121 36.87 -6.96 0.95
CA THR A 121 37.00 -6.01 2.07
C THR A 121 36.03 -6.28 3.21
N CYS A 122 35.15 -7.27 3.08
CA CYS A 122 34.12 -7.58 4.06
C CYS A 122 34.69 -8.37 5.26
N ASP A 123 34.42 -7.91 6.48
CA ASP A 123 34.89 -8.54 7.71
C ASP A 123 34.29 -9.94 7.92
N GLU A 124 35.08 -10.84 8.52
CA GLU A 124 34.67 -12.21 8.82
C GLU A 124 33.34 -12.32 9.60
N PRO A 125 33.11 -11.53 10.68
CA PRO A 125 31.81 -11.53 11.38
C PRO A 125 30.62 -11.26 10.46
N THR A 126 30.71 -10.26 9.58
CA THR A 126 29.65 -9.94 8.61
C THR A 126 29.43 -11.09 7.62
N GLN A 127 30.50 -11.73 7.15
CA GLN A 127 30.38 -12.90 6.27
C GLN A 127 29.66 -14.07 6.97
N VAL A 128 29.99 -14.33 8.23
CA VAL A 128 29.33 -15.35 9.05
C VAL A 128 27.85 -15.02 9.26
N LEU A 129 27.52 -13.78 9.61
CA LEU A 129 26.13 -13.33 9.78
C LEU A 129 25.34 -13.48 8.48
N LYS A 130 25.91 -13.13 7.33
CA LYS A 130 25.26 -13.30 6.03
C LYS A 130 25.02 -14.77 5.71
N LYS A 131 25.97 -15.66 6.01
CA LYS A 131 25.77 -17.12 5.86
C LYS A 131 24.63 -17.60 6.75
N ASN A 132 24.63 -17.20 8.03
CA ASN A 132 23.62 -17.60 9.01
C ASN A 132 22.23 -17.03 8.69
N SER A 133 22.15 -15.83 8.09
CA SER A 133 20.86 -15.23 7.70
C SER A 133 20.04 -16.10 6.73
N ARG A 134 20.69 -17.02 5.99
CA ARG A 134 20.02 -17.98 5.11
C ARG A 134 19.27 -19.08 5.86
N LEU A 135 19.61 -19.30 7.13
CA LEU A 135 18.98 -20.29 8.00
C LEU A 135 17.75 -19.70 8.72
N GLU A 136 17.58 -18.38 8.68
CA GLU A 136 16.44 -17.73 9.33
C GLU A 136 15.10 -18.12 8.67
N PRO A 137 14.03 -18.31 9.46
CA PRO A 137 12.69 -18.51 8.94
C PRO A 137 12.26 -17.35 8.02
N CYS A 138 12.03 -17.69 6.76
CA CYS A 138 11.72 -16.77 5.68
C CYS A 138 10.25 -16.94 5.29
N VAL A 139 9.41 -16.00 5.72
CA VAL A 139 7.96 -16.06 5.51
C VAL A 139 7.59 -15.31 4.24
N GLN A 140 6.98 -15.99 3.28
CA GLN A 140 6.44 -15.33 2.10
C GLN A 140 5.06 -14.75 2.41
N ASN A 141 4.89 -13.46 2.08
CA ASN A 141 3.60 -12.82 2.23
C ASN A 141 2.65 -13.32 1.13
N LYS A 142 1.69 -14.17 1.51
CA LYS A 142 0.63 -14.64 0.61
C LYS A 142 -0.60 -13.78 0.83
N VAL A 143 -0.95 -12.99 -0.16
CA VAL A 143 -2.18 -12.19 -0.14
C VAL A 143 -3.36 -13.12 -0.38
N TYR A 144 -4.10 -13.42 0.68
CA TYR A 144 -5.38 -14.11 0.59
C TYR A 144 -6.49 -13.06 0.46
N PHE A 145 -7.16 -13.06 -0.69
CA PHE A 145 -8.41 -12.32 -0.81
C PHE A 145 -9.48 -13.17 -0.12
N ILE A 146 -9.86 -12.79 1.10
CA ILE A 146 -11.04 -13.32 1.76
C ILE A 146 -12.24 -12.47 1.39
N ASP A 147 -13.36 -13.11 1.08
CA ASP A 147 -14.63 -12.40 0.99
C ASP A 147 -14.97 -11.88 2.39
N VAL A 148 -15.05 -10.56 2.55
CA VAL A 148 -15.52 -9.96 3.79
C VAL A 148 -16.99 -10.33 3.92
N ILE A 149 -17.28 -11.32 4.76
CA ILE A 149 -18.65 -11.70 5.11
C ILE A 149 -19.37 -10.45 5.61
N SER A 150 -20.55 -10.23 5.02
CA SER A 150 -21.54 -9.20 5.34
C SER A 150 -21.61 -8.85 6.83
N GLN A 151 -21.84 -7.56 7.11
CA GLN A 151 -21.90 -6.88 8.40
C GLN A 151 -22.86 -7.52 9.43
N GLN A 152 -22.52 -8.68 9.98
CA GLN A 152 -23.27 -9.28 11.09
C GLN A 152 -22.36 -9.97 12.08
N LYS A 153 -21.41 -9.17 12.60
CA LYS A 153 -20.91 -9.13 13.98
C LYS A 153 -19.56 -8.42 13.95
N SER A 154 -19.59 -7.09 14.00
CA SER A 154 -18.44 -6.36 14.55
C SER A 154 -18.31 -6.79 16.01
N MET A 155 -17.53 -7.85 16.26
CA MET A 155 -17.24 -8.26 17.61
C MET A 155 -16.22 -7.28 18.21
N ASN A 156 -16.60 -6.68 19.34
CA ASN A 156 -15.76 -5.83 20.18
C ASN A 156 -14.35 -6.43 20.33
N ALA A 157 -13.32 -5.59 20.22
CA ALA A 157 -11.91 -6.00 20.23
C ALA A 157 -11.54 -6.92 21.41
N ASN A 158 -12.19 -6.75 22.57
CA ASN A 158 -11.99 -7.58 23.78
C ASN A 158 -12.40 -9.05 23.63
N LYS A 159 -13.16 -9.45 22.60
CA LYS A 159 -13.53 -10.86 22.36
C LYS A 159 -12.60 -11.58 21.39
N ARG A 160 -11.55 -10.93 20.88
CA ARG A 160 -10.56 -11.54 19.97
C ARG A 160 -9.42 -12.30 20.68
N GLY A 161 -9.45 -12.45 22.00
CA GLY A 161 -8.41 -13.19 22.73
C GLY A 161 -7.01 -12.55 22.64
N PHE A 162 -6.93 -11.27 22.28
CA PHE A 162 -5.74 -10.47 22.54
C PHE A 162 -5.79 -10.10 24.03
N GLU A 163 -5.14 -10.89 24.87
CA GLU A 163 -4.67 -10.39 26.15
C GLU A 163 -3.67 -9.28 25.85
N MET A 164 -4.09 -8.02 25.98
CA MET A 164 -3.13 -6.96 26.27
C MET A 164 -2.53 -7.32 27.62
N PHE A 165 -1.28 -7.80 27.62
CA PHE A 165 -0.49 -7.86 28.85
C PHE A 165 -0.38 -6.43 29.39
N ASN A 166 -1.23 -6.13 30.36
CA ASN A 166 -1.03 -5.03 31.29
C ASN A 166 0.12 -5.43 32.20
N SER A 167 1.34 -5.06 31.83
CA SER A 167 2.40 -4.85 32.82
C SER A 167 2.30 -3.40 33.25
N ALA A 168 1.63 -3.21 34.39
CA ALA A 168 1.69 -1.99 35.16
C ALA A 168 3.09 -1.80 35.75
N ASN A 169 3.44 -0.52 35.90
CA ASN A 169 4.63 0.07 36.52
C ASN A 169 5.89 0.13 35.65
N ASP A 170 6.08 1.27 34.97
CA ASP A 170 6.99 2.28 35.52
C ASP A 170 6.64 3.71 35.08
N SER A 171 6.36 4.49 36.12
CA SER A 171 6.32 5.94 36.35
C SER A 171 6.88 6.93 35.32
N SER A 172 6.07 7.99 35.10
CA SER A 172 6.42 9.39 34.75
C SER A 172 6.88 9.67 33.31
N SER A 173 6.48 10.72 32.60
CA SER A 173 5.77 11.95 32.95
C SER A 173 5.15 12.53 31.67
N SER A 174 3.88 12.92 31.75
CA SER A 174 3.21 13.71 30.73
C SER A 174 3.72 15.15 30.78
N SER A 175 4.44 15.57 29.74
CA SER A 175 4.63 16.98 29.42
C SER A 175 4.09 17.25 28.02
N SER A 176 2.85 17.72 27.99
CA SER A 176 2.31 18.45 26.85
C SER A 176 3.01 19.80 26.75
N SER A 177 3.66 20.08 25.62
CA SER A 177 3.87 21.45 25.18
C SER A 177 3.65 21.58 23.67
N SER A 178 2.79 22.55 23.40
CA SER A 178 2.29 23.11 22.15
C SER A 178 3.33 23.60 21.16
N SER A 179 2.96 23.61 19.88
CA SER A 179 3.33 24.72 18.98
C SER A 179 2.12 25.13 18.11
N SER A 180 1.60 26.28 18.51
CA SER A 180 0.81 27.31 17.84
C SER A 180 0.73 27.30 16.30
N SER A 181 -0.49 27.43 15.78
CA SER A 181 -0.79 28.25 14.61
C SER A 181 -1.93 29.22 14.96
N SER A 182 -1.73 30.48 14.61
CA SER A 182 -2.46 31.64 15.08
C SER A 182 -3.89 31.75 14.56
N GLU A 183 -4.69 32.48 15.33
CA GLU A 183 -6.14 32.62 15.31
C GLU A 183 -6.70 33.42 14.13
N SER A 184 -7.96 33.14 13.80
CA SER A 184 -8.95 34.16 13.44
C SER A 184 -10.32 33.64 13.84
N GLU A 185 -10.97 34.36 14.77
CA GLU A 185 -12.27 34.05 15.35
C GLU A 185 -13.43 34.23 14.36
N SER A 186 -14.44 33.36 14.47
CA SER A 186 -15.84 33.74 14.22
C SER A 186 -16.74 32.81 15.03
N ARG A 187 -17.49 33.39 15.96
CA ARG A 187 -18.47 32.73 16.82
C ARG A 187 -19.70 32.32 16.02
N SER A 188 -20.29 31.17 16.36
CA SER A 188 -21.73 30.92 16.24
C SER A 188 -22.10 29.71 17.11
N GLU A 189 -22.91 29.98 18.13
CA GLU A 189 -23.55 29.01 19.02
C GLU A 189 -24.72 28.31 18.32
N SER A 190 -24.86 27.01 18.57
CA SER A 190 -26.12 26.27 18.77
C SER A 190 -25.71 24.79 18.90
N GLY A 191 -25.90 24.08 20.00
CA GLY A 191 -27.03 24.11 20.91
C GLY A 191 -28.13 23.20 20.36
N SER A 192 -28.04 21.88 20.63
CA SER A 192 -29.18 20.96 20.72
C SER A 192 -28.75 19.59 21.23
N ASN A 193 -28.99 19.39 22.52
CA ASN A 193 -29.20 18.07 23.12
C ASN A 193 -30.46 17.45 22.51
N SER A 194 -30.44 16.14 22.22
CA SER A 194 -31.62 15.31 22.49
C SER A 194 -31.19 13.87 22.77
N SER A 195 -31.44 13.51 24.02
CA SER A 195 -31.34 12.19 24.59
C SER A 195 -32.52 11.30 24.17
N SER A 196 -32.22 10.00 24.16
CA SER A 196 -33.09 8.86 24.51
C SER A 196 -34.34 8.58 23.68
N SER A 197 -34.42 7.36 23.16
CA SER A 197 -35.49 6.44 23.56
C SER A 197 -35.16 5.00 23.16
N SER A 198 -34.81 4.24 24.18
CA SER A 198 -34.97 2.79 24.26
C SER A 198 -36.44 2.40 24.15
N SER A 199 -36.75 1.37 23.38
CA SER A 199 -37.96 0.57 23.58
C SER A 199 -37.62 -0.91 23.45
N SER A 200 -37.80 -1.59 24.58
CA SER A 200 -37.63 -3.01 24.80
C SER A 200 -38.95 -3.73 24.51
N SER A 201 -38.88 -4.98 24.05
CA SER A 201 -39.92 -5.97 24.33
C SER A 201 -39.27 -7.35 24.46
N SER A 202 -39.20 -7.80 25.71
CA SER A 202 -39.40 -9.14 26.27
C SER A 202 -40.02 -10.19 25.32
N GLU A 203 -39.81 -11.50 25.39
CA GLU A 203 -39.21 -12.44 26.37
C GLU A 203 -39.26 -13.84 25.70
N SER A 204 -38.29 -14.71 25.98
CA SER A 204 -38.48 -16.06 26.57
C SER A 204 -37.20 -16.90 26.45
N ASP A 205 -36.66 -17.24 27.61
CA ASP A 205 -35.59 -18.22 27.84
C ASP A 205 -36.09 -19.65 27.65
N GLU A 206 -35.26 -20.52 27.08
CA GLU A 206 -35.16 -21.92 27.51
C GLU A 206 -33.74 -22.46 27.30
N THR A 207 -33.31 -23.28 28.27
CA THR A 207 -31.93 -23.70 28.48
C THR A 207 -31.62 -25.07 27.89
N ALA A 208 -30.33 -25.28 27.64
CA ALA A 208 -29.60 -26.55 27.58
C ALA A 208 -29.65 -27.42 26.29
N LYS A 209 -28.44 -27.68 25.78
CA LYS A 209 -27.82 -29.01 25.60
C LYS A 209 -27.26 -29.29 24.20
N SER A 210 -26.00 -29.72 24.22
CA SER A 210 -25.19 -30.24 23.12
C SER A 210 -25.87 -31.35 22.32
N SER A 211 -25.92 -31.24 20.98
CA SER A 211 -25.42 -32.24 20.01
C SER A 211 -26.03 -32.09 18.61
N LYS A 212 -25.16 -32.28 17.60
CA LYS A 212 -25.41 -32.77 16.23
C LYS A 212 -26.26 -31.94 15.24
N LYS A 213 -25.57 -31.60 14.15
CA LYS A 213 -26.03 -31.28 12.79
C LYS A 213 -27.30 -32.06 12.37
N PRO A 214 -28.21 -31.38 11.65
CA PRO A 214 -28.80 -31.99 10.45
C PRO A 214 -28.68 -31.06 9.23
N ALA A 215 -28.65 -31.69 8.06
CA ALA A 215 -28.69 -31.05 6.75
C ALA A 215 -30.14 -30.96 6.24
N ASN A 216 -30.46 -29.86 5.51
CA ASN A 216 -31.54 -29.60 4.51
C ASN A 216 -32.40 -28.34 4.81
N PRO A 217 -33.13 -27.74 3.83
CA PRO A 217 -33.04 -27.80 2.35
C PRO A 217 -33.08 -26.40 1.65
N SER A 218 -32.62 -26.37 0.39
CA SER A 218 -32.95 -25.46 -0.73
C SER A 218 -33.64 -24.09 -0.46
N VAL A 219 -32.83 -23.03 -0.39
CA VAL A 219 -33.26 -21.68 -0.79
C VAL A 219 -33.19 -21.60 -2.32
N PRO A 220 -34.21 -21.10 -3.05
CA PRO A 220 -34.10 -20.94 -4.50
C PRO A 220 -32.95 -20.00 -4.82
N ALA A 221 -31.93 -20.50 -5.51
CA ALA A 221 -30.77 -19.72 -5.91
C ALA A 221 -31.23 -18.60 -6.86
N SER A 222 -31.01 -17.33 -6.50
CA SER A 222 -31.26 -16.22 -7.40
C SER A 222 -30.50 -16.43 -8.72
N CYS A 223 -31.23 -16.62 -9.82
CA CYS A 223 -30.65 -16.88 -11.13
C CYS A 223 -30.00 -15.66 -11.78
N THR A 224 -30.39 -14.47 -11.34
CA THR A 224 -29.85 -13.21 -11.88
C THR A 224 -28.85 -12.63 -10.88
N SER A 225 -27.65 -12.37 -11.36
CA SER A 225 -26.59 -11.67 -10.63
C SER A 225 -26.22 -10.39 -11.38
N HIS A 226 -25.77 -9.36 -10.67
CA HIS A 226 -25.31 -8.11 -11.30
C HIS A 226 -23.79 -8.05 -11.24
N ARG A 227 -23.13 -7.97 -12.40
CA ARG A 227 -21.67 -8.04 -12.49
C ARG A 227 -21.10 -6.99 -13.45
N THR A 228 -19.89 -6.52 -13.13
CA THR A 228 -19.15 -5.61 -13.99
C THR A 228 -18.83 -6.31 -15.30
N LYS A 229 -19.22 -5.69 -16.43
CA LYS A 229 -18.89 -6.20 -17.75
C LYS A 229 -17.51 -5.70 -18.16
N VAL A 230 -16.70 -6.59 -18.74
CA VAL A 230 -15.40 -6.24 -19.30
C VAL A 230 -15.44 -6.36 -20.82
N VAL A 231 -14.97 -5.32 -21.50
CA VAL A 231 -14.77 -5.28 -22.95
C VAL A 231 -13.31 -4.94 -23.22
N ALA A 232 -12.64 -5.71 -24.08
CA ALA A 232 -11.25 -5.45 -24.46
C ALA A 232 -11.19 -5.13 -25.95
N GLU A 233 -10.80 -3.90 -26.28
CA GLU A 233 -10.72 -3.38 -27.65
C GLU A 233 -9.36 -2.72 -27.87
N GLY A 234 -8.65 -3.11 -28.93
CA GLY A 234 -7.36 -2.51 -29.29
C GLY A 234 -6.34 -2.54 -28.14
N HIS A 235 -5.93 -1.37 -27.66
CA HIS A 235 -4.96 -1.20 -26.56
C HIS A 235 -5.59 -0.86 -25.20
N GLU A 236 -6.89 -1.05 -25.03
CA GLU A 236 -7.61 -0.70 -23.79
C GLU A 236 -8.43 -1.87 -23.23
N ILE A 237 -8.70 -1.82 -21.93
CA ILE A 237 -9.65 -2.69 -21.23
C ILE A 237 -10.68 -1.78 -20.56
N CYS A 238 -11.94 -1.99 -20.89
CA CYS A 238 -13.07 -1.17 -20.48
C CYS A 238 -13.96 -1.96 -19.50
N PHE A 239 -14.36 -1.30 -18.41
CA PHE A 239 -15.20 -1.85 -17.36
C PHE A 239 -16.51 -1.07 -17.28
N SER A 240 -17.65 -1.76 -17.22
CA SER A 240 -18.94 -1.08 -17.16
C SER A 240 -19.03 -0.26 -15.87
N MET A 241 -19.49 0.99 -15.98
CA MET A 241 -19.58 1.87 -14.81
C MET A 241 -20.65 1.42 -13.81
N ARG A 242 -21.63 0.65 -14.27
CA ARG A 242 -22.66 0.00 -13.46
C ARG A 242 -22.64 -1.50 -13.70
N PRO A 243 -22.89 -2.32 -12.67
CA PRO A 243 -23.08 -3.76 -12.82
C PRO A 243 -24.25 -4.07 -13.77
N LEU A 244 -24.06 -5.03 -14.67
CA LEU A 244 -25.05 -5.49 -15.64
C LEU A 244 -25.59 -6.86 -15.23
N PRO A 245 -26.86 -7.18 -15.57
CA PRO A 245 -27.43 -8.49 -15.26
C PRO A 245 -26.67 -9.60 -16.02
N GLU A 246 -26.38 -10.68 -15.32
CA GLU A 246 -25.72 -11.89 -15.83
C GLU A 246 -26.31 -13.12 -15.12
N CYS A 247 -26.58 -14.17 -15.89
CA CYS A 247 -27.17 -15.38 -15.35
C CYS A 247 -26.12 -16.23 -14.62
N SER A 248 -26.52 -16.78 -13.47
CA SER A 248 -25.74 -17.73 -12.71
C SER A 248 -25.45 -19.00 -13.54
N SER A 249 -24.40 -19.75 -13.21
CA SER A 249 -23.96 -20.93 -13.96
C SER A 249 -24.97 -22.09 -14.05
N ARG A 250 -26.04 -22.06 -13.24
CA ARG A 250 -27.14 -23.03 -13.22
C ARG A 250 -28.42 -22.53 -13.90
N CYS A 251 -28.33 -21.41 -14.62
CA CYS A 251 -29.46 -20.72 -15.21
C CYS A 251 -29.14 -20.27 -16.64
N ARG A 252 -30.14 -20.23 -17.50
CA ARG A 252 -30.02 -19.72 -18.86
C ARG A 252 -30.66 -18.34 -19.02
N PRO A 253 -30.12 -17.49 -19.92
CA PRO A 253 -30.80 -16.25 -20.29
C PRO A 253 -32.09 -16.56 -21.06
N ALA A 254 -33.18 -15.87 -20.74
CA ALA A 254 -34.41 -15.91 -21.53
C ALA A 254 -34.22 -15.11 -22.83
N ASP A 255 -34.48 -13.80 -22.77
CA ASP A 255 -34.22 -12.89 -23.88
C ASP A 255 -33.00 -12.02 -23.61
N LYS A 256 -32.37 -11.54 -24.69
CA LYS A 256 -31.24 -10.61 -24.61
C LYS A 256 -31.61 -9.29 -25.26
N GLN A 257 -31.35 -8.20 -24.55
CA GLN A 257 -31.53 -6.84 -25.05
C GLN A 257 -30.17 -6.19 -25.31
N LYS A 258 -30.02 -5.50 -26.44
CA LYS A 258 -28.87 -4.62 -26.69
C LYS A 258 -29.08 -3.29 -25.98
N LYS A 259 -28.12 -2.88 -25.14
CA LYS A 259 -28.11 -1.56 -24.49
C LYS A 259 -26.77 -0.88 -24.67
N ALA A 260 -26.80 0.43 -24.92
CA ALA A 260 -25.63 1.29 -24.87
C ALA A 260 -25.28 1.54 -23.39
N ILE A 261 -24.09 1.11 -22.98
CA ILE A 261 -23.64 1.19 -21.59
C ILE A 261 -22.37 2.01 -21.53
N LYS A 262 -22.24 2.86 -20.51
CA LYS A 262 -21.03 3.64 -20.25
C LYS A 262 -19.94 2.80 -19.59
N PHE A 263 -18.73 2.93 -20.10
CA PHE A 263 -17.54 2.21 -19.64
C PHE A 263 -16.45 3.17 -19.19
N HIS A 264 -15.75 2.76 -18.14
CA HIS A 264 -14.46 3.32 -17.74
C HIS A 264 -13.34 2.47 -18.35
N CYS A 265 -12.53 3.08 -19.22
CA CYS A 265 -11.46 2.40 -19.95
C CYS A 265 -10.09 2.70 -19.35
N LEU A 266 -9.25 1.67 -19.22
CA LEU A 266 -7.86 1.76 -18.81
C LEU A 266 -6.97 1.28 -19.96
N VAL A 267 -5.84 1.94 -20.18
CA VAL A 267 -4.80 1.45 -21.10
C VAL A 267 -4.34 0.06 -20.63
N LYS A 268 -4.12 -0.85 -21.58
CA LYS A 268 -3.62 -2.20 -21.30
C LYS A 268 -2.28 -2.11 -20.56
N GLY A 269 -2.30 -2.53 -19.30
CA GLY A 269 -1.15 -2.58 -18.40
C GLY A 269 -1.45 -3.46 -17.19
N PRO A 270 -0.51 -3.58 -16.24
CA PRO A 270 -0.64 -4.47 -15.08
C PRO A 270 -1.94 -4.25 -14.29
N THR A 271 -2.32 -2.98 -14.07
CA THR A 271 -3.56 -2.60 -13.36
C THR A 271 -4.82 -3.04 -14.11
N ALA A 272 -4.90 -2.74 -15.41
CA ALA A 272 -6.06 -3.10 -16.23
C ALA A 272 -6.23 -4.64 -16.32
N GLN A 273 -5.12 -5.37 -16.45
CA GLN A 273 -5.12 -6.83 -16.46
C GLN A 273 -5.50 -7.42 -15.08
N HIS A 274 -5.02 -6.80 -14.00
CA HIS A 274 -5.39 -7.20 -12.63
C HIS A 274 -6.89 -7.05 -12.40
N TRP A 275 -7.49 -5.91 -12.76
CA TRP A 275 -8.94 -5.71 -12.68
C TRP A 275 -9.71 -6.70 -13.57
N GLN A 276 -9.26 -6.95 -14.80
CA GLN A 276 -9.87 -7.95 -15.67
C GLN A 276 -9.86 -9.35 -15.03
N LYS A 277 -8.75 -9.75 -14.41
CA LYS A 277 -8.64 -11.05 -13.71
C LYS A 277 -9.58 -11.12 -12.50
N MET A 278 -9.69 -10.05 -11.71
CA MET A 278 -10.59 -10.01 -10.56
C MET A 278 -12.06 -10.10 -10.98
N VAL A 279 -12.47 -9.36 -12.01
CA VAL A 279 -13.85 -9.41 -12.52
C VAL A 279 -14.21 -10.81 -13.02
N LYS A 280 -13.30 -11.45 -13.78
CA LYS A 280 -13.45 -12.84 -14.21
C LYS A 280 -13.64 -13.82 -13.05
N LYS A 281 -13.00 -13.55 -11.90
CA LYS A 281 -13.08 -14.39 -10.69
C LYS A 281 -14.34 -14.21 -9.85
N GLY A 282 -15.22 -13.25 -10.15
CA GLY A 282 -16.43 -13.01 -9.33
C GLY A 282 -16.54 -11.60 -8.79
N VAL A 283 -15.42 -10.87 -8.70
CA VAL A 283 -15.36 -9.57 -8.02
C VAL A 283 -16.11 -8.51 -8.82
N ASN A 284 -16.91 -7.70 -8.15
CA ASN A 284 -17.71 -6.65 -8.79
C ASN A 284 -17.25 -5.24 -8.33
N PRO A 285 -16.18 -4.70 -8.93
CA PRO A 285 -15.65 -3.38 -8.59
C PRO A 285 -16.64 -2.24 -8.88
N ASP A 286 -16.64 -1.22 -8.02
CA ASP A 286 -17.46 -0.03 -8.22
C ASP A 286 -16.71 1.02 -9.06
N PHE A 287 -17.20 1.24 -10.29
CA PHE A 287 -16.71 2.26 -11.22
C PHE A 287 -17.65 3.47 -11.35
N SER A 288 -18.69 3.56 -10.51
CA SER A 288 -19.73 4.60 -10.62
C SER A 288 -19.19 6.02 -10.42
N LYS A 289 -18.12 6.16 -9.63
CA LYS A 289 -17.45 7.44 -9.33
C LYS A 289 -16.29 7.79 -10.29
N LYS A 290 -16.08 7.00 -11.35
CA LYS A 290 -15.01 7.23 -12.33
C LYS A 290 -15.53 7.96 -13.58
N ALA A 291 -14.60 8.48 -14.39
CA ALA A 291 -14.95 9.11 -15.65
C ALA A 291 -15.45 8.07 -16.68
N ALA A 292 -16.54 8.40 -17.38
CA ALA A 292 -17.02 7.65 -18.53
C ALA A 292 -16.14 7.97 -19.75
N HIS A 293 -15.42 6.98 -20.27
CA HIS A 293 -14.56 7.18 -21.44
C HIS A 293 -15.26 6.81 -22.74
N LYS A 294 -16.08 5.74 -22.73
CA LYS A 294 -16.76 5.22 -23.92
C LYS A 294 -18.18 4.76 -23.60
N GLU A 295 -19.02 4.73 -24.61
CA GLU A 295 -20.34 4.12 -24.57
C GLU A 295 -20.39 2.99 -25.60
N ILE A 296 -20.58 1.76 -25.13
CA ILE A 296 -20.47 0.54 -25.94
C ILE A 296 -21.79 -0.20 -25.88
N SER A 297 -22.29 -0.62 -27.05
CA SER A 297 -23.51 -1.42 -27.15
C SER A 297 -23.23 -2.88 -26.80
N VAL A 298 -23.81 -3.35 -25.69
CA VAL A 298 -23.64 -4.73 -25.20
C VAL A 298 -24.98 -5.46 -25.10
N SER A 299 -24.95 -6.76 -25.35
CA SER A 299 -26.12 -7.64 -25.22
C SER A 299 -26.20 -8.19 -23.80
N ILE A 300 -27.28 -7.88 -23.08
CA ILE A 300 -27.52 -8.30 -21.70
C ILE A 300 -28.85 -9.07 -21.58
N PRO A 301 -28.96 -10.08 -20.69
CA PRO A 301 -30.21 -10.77 -20.45
C PRO A 301 -31.26 -9.84 -19.83
N THR A 302 -32.52 -9.97 -20.23
CA THR A 302 -33.67 -9.31 -19.59
C THR A 302 -34.13 -10.09 -18.36
N SER A 303 -34.02 -11.41 -18.40
CA SER A 303 -34.28 -12.31 -17.26
C SER A 303 -33.46 -13.60 -17.40
N CYS A 304 -33.27 -14.29 -16.28
CA CYS A 304 -32.57 -15.57 -16.19
C CYS A 304 -33.54 -16.63 -15.64
N LEU A 305 -33.61 -17.77 -16.32
CA LEU A 305 -34.49 -18.89 -16.00
C LEU A 305 -33.66 -20.06 -15.48
N ILE A 306 -34.19 -20.79 -14.51
CA ILE A 306 -33.61 -22.07 -14.05
C ILE A 306 -33.77 -23.08 -15.19
N ASP A 307 -32.71 -23.85 -15.47
CA ASP A 307 -32.77 -24.97 -16.41
C ASP A 307 -33.51 -26.18 -15.84
#